data_AF-A0A967WJQ8-F1
#
_entry.id   AF-A0A967WJQ8-F1
#
_cell.length_a   1.000
_cell.length_b   1.000
_cell.length_c   1.000
_cell.angle_alpha   90.00
_cell.angle_beta   90.00
_cell.angle_gamma   90.00
#
_symmetry.space_group_name_H-M   'P 1'
#
loop_
_entity.id
_entity.type
_entity.pdbx_description
1 polymer ?
#
loop_
_entity_poly.entity_id
_entity_poly.type
_entity_poly.pdbx_seq_one_letter_code
_entity_poly.pdbx_strand_id
1 'polypeptide(L)'
;MYTEVEDSGDQTRFDTGAWRDMRAGKGRYDLISPFALWRLAVHFENGAAKYGMRNWEKGIPLHCYLDSAMRHITRWLMDKLLG
;
A
#
# COMPACT_ATOMS: atom_id res chain seq x y z
N MET A 1 11.24 29.43 -16.15
CA MET A 1 10.41 30.34 -15.33
C MET A 1 9.11 29.60 -15.08
N TYR A 2 8.83 29.18 -13.85
CA TYR A 2 7.56 28.51 -13.53
C TYR A 2 6.49 29.59 -13.35
N THR A 3 5.80 29.93 -14.44
CA THR A 3 4.80 31.01 -14.45
C THR A 3 3.41 30.54 -14.06
N GLU A 4 3.21 29.22 -13.92
CA GLU A 4 1.89 28.62 -13.74
C GLU A 4 1.92 27.54 -12.66
N VAL A 5 0.86 27.50 -11.87
CA VAL A 5 0.57 26.47 -10.88
C VAL A 5 -0.62 25.69 -11.41
N GLU A 6 -0.52 24.36 -11.47
CA GLU A 6 -1.66 23.53 -11.89
C GLU A 6 -2.82 23.69 -10.90
N ASP A 7 -3.99 24.04 -11.43
CA ASP A 7 -5.24 24.23 -10.69
C ASP A 7 -6.26 23.21 -11.19
N SER A 8 -6.72 22.31 -10.32
CA SER A 8 -7.70 21.29 -10.70
C SER A 8 -9.13 21.85 -10.79
N GLY A 9 -9.35 23.13 -10.49
CA GLY A 9 -10.65 23.81 -10.57
C GLY A 9 -11.61 23.50 -9.42
N ASP A 10 -11.23 22.65 -8.46
CA ASP A 10 -12.06 22.28 -7.31
C ASP A 10 -11.21 22.33 -6.03
N GLN A 11 -11.48 23.32 -5.17
CA GLN A 11 -10.57 23.70 -4.09
C GLN A 11 -11.29 23.82 -2.74
N THR A 12 -10.63 23.36 -1.69
CA THR A 12 -11.07 23.56 -0.30
C THR A 12 -10.52 24.90 0.21
N ARG A 13 -11.42 25.79 0.64
CA ARG A 13 -11.06 27.03 1.35
C ARG A 13 -11.13 26.80 2.86
N PHE A 14 -10.10 27.25 3.57
CA PHE A 14 -10.06 27.23 5.03
C PHE A 14 -10.32 28.64 5.58
N ASP A 15 -10.84 28.73 6.80
CA ASP A 15 -11.13 30.00 7.48
C ASP A 15 -9.87 30.84 7.74
N THR A 16 -8.69 30.22 7.66
CA THR A 16 -7.38 30.87 7.72
C THR A 16 -7.01 31.66 6.46
N GLY A 17 -7.84 31.58 5.40
CA GLY A 17 -7.54 32.14 4.08
C GLY A 17 -6.69 31.23 3.19
N ALA A 18 -6.28 30.06 3.69
CA ALA A 18 -5.54 29.06 2.91
C ALA A 18 -6.46 28.34 1.91
N TRP A 19 -5.90 28.01 0.74
CA TRP A 19 -6.58 27.26 -0.32
C TRP A 19 -5.83 25.93 -0.51
N ARG A 20 -6.56 24.83 -0.68
CA ARG A 20 -5.98 23.52 -1.00
C ARG A 20 -6.74 22.84 -2.12
N ASP A 21 -5.98 22.41 -3.11
CA ASP A 21 -6.46 21.68 -4.28
C ASP A 21 -7.14 20.34 -3.92
N MET A 22 -7.96 19.81 -4.83
CA MET A 22 -8.88 18.69 -4.59
C MET A 22 -8.18 17.47 -3.97
N ARG A 23 -8.90 16.78 -3.09
CA ARG A 23 -8.39 15.60 -2.37
C ARG A 23 -8.73 14.26 -3.04
N ALA A 24 -9.69 14.24 -3.98
CA ALA A 24 -10.16 13.00 -4.60
C ALA A 24 -9.00 12.26 -5.31
N GLY A 25 -8.99 10.93 -5.23
CA GLY A 25 -7.95 10.10 -5.85
C GLY A 25 -6.57 10.10 -5.16
N LYS A 26 -6.28 11.02 -4.23
CA LYS A 26 -4.96 11.14 -3.57
C LYS A 26 -4.81 10.26 -2.31
N GLY A 27 -5.86 9.55 -1.90
CA GLY A 27 -5.87 8.67 -0.72
C GLY A 27 -6.04 9.39 0.63
N ARG A 28 -6.37 8.63 1.66
CA ARG A 28 -6.62 9.11 3.04
C ARG A 28 -5.50 8.69 4.00
N TYR A 29 -4.29 9.21 3.77
CA TYR A 29 -3.13 8.92 4.62
C TYR A 29 -3.33 9.32 6.08
N ASP A 30 -4.11 10.38 6.33
CA ASP A 30 -4.53 10.82 7.67
C ASP A 30 -5.33 9.76 8.45
N LEU A 31 -5.98 8.83 7.75
CA LEU A 31 -6.73 7.73 8.37
C LEU A 31 -5.87 6.48 8.59
N ILE A 32 -4.63 6.46 8.10
CA ILE A 32 -3.75 5.33 8.33
C ILE A 32 -3.19 5.45 9.75
N SER A 33 -3.42 4.42 10.57
CA SER A 33 -2.89 4.37 11.92
C SER A 33 -1.36 4.56 11.92
N PRO A 34 -0.81 5.52 12.70
CA PRO A 34 0.63 5.70 12.84
C PRO A 34 1.33 4.42 13.32
N PHE A 35 0.67 3.65 14.19
CA PHE A 35 1.19 2.36 14.67
C PHE A 35 1.27 1.31 13.57
N ALA A 36 0.32 1.31 12.63
CA ALA A 36 0.35 0.40 11.49
C ALA A 36 1.50 0.78 10.53
N LEU A 37 1.70 2.07 10.27
CA LEU A 37 2.84 2.56 9.47
C LEU A 37 4.18 2.15 10.10
N TRP A 38 4.33 2.35 11.40
CA TRP A 38 5.55 1.99 12.12
C TRP A 38 5.80 0.48 12.08
N ARG A 39 4.78 -0.36 12.33
CA ARG A 39 4.91 -1.82 12.22
C ARG A 39 5.29 -2.27 10.81
N LEU A 40 4.74 -1.62 9.79
CA LEU A 40 5.09 -1.89 8.39
C LEU A 40 6.56 -1.54 8.11
N ALA A 41 7.05 -0.41 8.62
CA ALA A 41 8.45 -0.01 8.49
C ALA A 41 9.40 -1.02 9.15
N VAL A 42 9.12 -1.45 10.38
CA VAL A 42 9.89 -2.49 11.09
C VAL A 42 9.85 -3.82 10.34
N HIS A 43 8.71 -4.18 9.75
CA HIS A 43 8.59 -5.40 8.94
C HIS A 43 9.51 -5.33 7.70
N PHE A 44 9.57 -4.18 7.02
CA PHE A 44 10.47 -3.97 5.88
C PHE A 44 11.94 -3.96 6.29
N GLU A 45 12.29 -3.38 7.44
CA GLU A 45 13.65 -3.44 7.99
C GLU A 45 14.10 -4.89 8.21
N ASN A 46 13.28 -5.70 8.89
CA ASN A 46 13.57 -7.12 9.11
C ASN A 46 13.67 -7.92 7.80
N GLY A 47 12.79 -7.63 6.84
CA GLY A 47 12.83 -8.23 5.50
C GLY A 47 14.11 -7.87 4.75
N ALA A 48 14.54 -6.61 4.79
CA ALA A 48 15.76 -6.13 4.16
C ALA A 48 17.01 -6.71 4.84
N ALA A 49 17.03 -6.82 6.17
CA ALA A 49 18.12 -7.47 6.90
C ALA A 49 18.27 -8.95 6.49
N LYS A 50 17.15 -9.65 6.23
CA LYS A 50 17.16 -11.07 5.87
C LYS A 50 17.43 -11.33 4.38
N TYR A 51 16.84 -10.56 3.48
CA TYR A 51 16.83 -10.85 2.04
C TYR A 51 17.54 -9.78 1.18
N GLY A 52 18.01 -8.70 1.80
CA GLY A 52 18.56 -7.53 1.12
C GLY A 52 17.48 -6.53 0.67
N MET A 53 17.91 -5.32 0.37
CA MET A 53 17.04 -4.26 -0.16
C MET A 53 16.44 -4.67 -1.51
N ARG A 54 15.18 -4.26 -1.76
CA ARG A 54 14.48 -4.44 -3.04
C ARG A 54 14.51 -5.88 -3.57
N ASN A 55 14.55 -6.88 -2.67
CA ASN A 55 14.62 -8.29 -3.08
C ASN A 55 13.49 -8.72 -4.05
N TRP A 56 12.31 -8.09 -3.92
CA TRP A 56 11.15 -8.33 -4.78
C TRP A 56 11.41 -8.01 -6.27
N GLU A 57 12.40 -7.18 -6.60
CA GLU A 57 12.74 -6.80 -7.98
C GLU A 57 13.56 -7.85 -8.72
N LYS A 58 14.16 -8.79 -7.99
CA LYS A 58 14.91 -9.91 -8.59
C LYS A 58 14.00 -10.92 -9.29
N GLY A 59 12.68 -10.76 -9.13
CA GLY A 59 11.68 -11.70 -9.63
C GLY A 59 11.57 -12.95 -8.76
N ILE A 60 10.40 -13.58 -8.83
CA ILE A 60 10.12 -14.87 -8.20
C ILE A 60 9.41 -15.71 -9.27
N PRO A 61 9.78 -16.99 -9.49
CA PRO A 61 9.12 -17.83 -10.47
C PRO A 61 7.60 -17.91 -10.24
N LEU A 62 6.83 -17.86 -11.33
CA LEU A 62 5.35 -17.85 -11.26
C LEU A 62 4.79 -19.04 -10.47
N HIS A 63 5.39 -20.22 -10.64
CA HIS A 63 4.93 -21.44 -9.97
C HIS A 63 4.97 -21.32 -8.43
N CYS A 64 5.87 -20.53 -7.84
CA CYS A 64 5.91 -20.31 -6.39
C CYS A 64 4.65 -19.61 -5.88
N TYR A 65 4.12 -18.65 -6.64
CA TYR A 65 2.87 -17.97 -6.30
C TYR A 65 1.67 -18.90 -6.48
N LEU A 66 1.64 -19.66 -7.58
CA LEU A 66 0.57 -20.62 -7.87
C LEU A 66 0.50 -21.71 -6.80
N ASP A 67 1.63 -22.28 -6.41
CA ASP A 67 1.70 -23.27 -5.34
C ASP A 67 1.16 -22.71 -4.02
N SER A 68 1.58 -21.50 -3.62
CA SER A 68 1.07 -20.88 -2.40
C SER A 68 -0.44 -20.62 -2.47
N ALA A 69 -0.95 -20.12 -3.59
CA ALA A 69 -2.39 -19.90 -3.78
C ALA A 69 -3.19 -21.20 -3.70
N MET A 70 -2.73 -22.26 -4.38
CA MET A 70 -3.36 -23.58 -4.35
C MET A 70 -3.43 -24.13 -2.93
N ARG A 71 -2.36 -24.03 -2.13
CA ARG A 71 -2.38 -24.48 -0.71
C ARG A 71 -3.44 -23.76 0.11
N HIS A 72 -3.60 -22.45 -0.05
CA HIS A 72 -4.64 -21.69 0.67
C HIS A 72 -6.05 -22.06 0.23
N ILE A 73 -6.27 -22.22 -1.09
CA ILE A 73 -7.57 -22.61 -1.66
C ILE A 73 -7.96 -24.02 -1.21
N THR A 74 -7.05 -24.99 -1.36
CA THR A 74 -7.29 -26.37 -0.95
C THR A 74 -7.59 -26.46 0.53
N ARG A 75 -6.85 -25.75 1.39
CA ARG A 75 -7.13 -25.70 2.82
C ARG A 75 -8.55 -25.16 3.09
N TRP A 76 -8.92 -24.04 2.47
CA TRP A 76 -10.26 -23.49 2.62
C TRP A 76 -11.35 -24.46 2.16
N LEU A 77 -11.16 -25.15 1.03
CA LEU A 77 -12.09 -26.16 0.54
C LEU A 77 -12.24 -27.33 1.52
N MET A 78 -11.13 -27.84 2.05
CA MET A 78 -11.15 -28.90 3.06
C MET A 78 -11.92 -28.46 4.30
N ASP A 79 -11.61 -27.27 4.83
CA ASP A 79 -12.27 -26.71 6.02
C ASP A 79 -13.79 -26.49 5.81
N LYS A 80 -14.24 -26.28 4.56
CA LYS A 80 -15.65 -26.05 4.21
C LYS A 80 -16.43 -27.28 3.78
N LEU A 81 -15.76 -28.30 3.26
CA LEU A 81 -16.40 -29.52 2.75
C LEU A 81 -16.31 -30.69 3.73
N LEU A 82 -15.31 -30.70 4.62
CA LEU A 82 -15.07 -31.79 5.57
C LEU A 82 -15.25 -31.37 7.03
N GLY A 83 -15.44 -30.07 7.30
CA GLY A 83 -15.78 -29.50 8.61
C GLY A 83 -17.21 -29.00 8.64
#